data_AF-A0A6N2VJB4-F1
#
_entry.id   AF-A0A6N2VJB4-F1
#
_cell.length_a   1.000
_cell.length_b   1.000
_cell.length_c   1.000
_cell.angle_alpha   90.00
_cell.angle_beta   90.00
_cell.angle_gamma   90.00
#
_symmetry.space_group_name_H-M   'P 1'
#
loop_
_entity.id
_entity.type
_entity.pdbx_description
1 polymer ?
#
loop_
_entity_poly.entity_id
_entity_poly.type
_entity_poly.pdbx_seq_one_letter_code
_entity_poly.pdbx_strand_id
1 'polypeptide(L)'
;MPGGLETVRNTKEHFKYAVTKSIPVFFGYIFLGIAFGILMSKAGYGPFWTLAASLFIYAGSMQFVLVSFLAAGAPLGLVALTTLFINGRHMFYGLSFVERFRKMGRYYPYMVFSLTDETYSVLCSIPDEKTEAEPRIMFWISALDQAYWAAGSLIGALAGGLLPFDFKGIEFSMTALFLVIFLDQWKNSKKHGAAAAGLAVSVFFLILLGPDRFLLPSLLILAAVMCLGFIREEQKGECKE
;
A
#
# COMPACT_ATOMS: atom_id res chain seq x y z
N MET A 1 4.53 10.25 -25.04
CA MET A 1 3.61 9.72 -26.07
C MET A 1 2.33 10.53 -26.03
N PRO A 2 1.93 11.21 -27.12
CA PRO A 2 0.67 11.93 -27.16
C PRO A 2 -0.41 11.01 -27.73
N GLY A 3 -1.27 10.51 -26.85
CA GLY A 3 -2.47 9.75 -27.18
C GLY A 3 -3.44 9.97 -26.04
N GLY A 4 -4.14 11.10 -26.06
CA GLY A 4 -5.13 11.48 -25.05
C GLY A 4 -6.31 10.52 -24.98
N LEU A 5 -7.12 10.63 -23.93
CA LEU A 5 -8.25 9.74 -23.68
C LEU A 5 -9.30 9.81 -24.82
N GLU A 6 -9.30 10.91 -25.59
CA GLU A 6 -10.12 11.13 -26.78
C GLU A 6 -9.94 10.06 -27.89
N THR A 7 -8.79 9.39 -27.94
CA THR A 7 -8.52 8.36 -28.96
C THR A 7 -9.09 6.99 -28.62
N VAL A 8 -9.60 6.80 -27.39
CA VAL A 8 -9.96 5.48 -26.85
C VAL A 8 -11.48 5.34 -26.84
N ARG A 9 -12.05 4.78 -27.92
CA ARG A 9 -13.51 4.75 -28.15
C ARG A 9 -14.19 3.46 -27.70
N ASN A 10 -13.47 2.34 -27.61
CA ASN A 10 -14.04 1.02 -27.30
C ASN A 10 -13.46 0.41 -26.00
N THR A 11 -14.23 -0.41 -25.30
CA THR A 11 -13.84 -1.18 -24.11
C THR A 11 -12.51 -1.94 -24.29
N LYS A 12 -12.27 -2.51 -25.47
CA LYS A 12 -10.99 -3.21 -25.77
C LYS A 12 -9.80 -2.25 -25.77
N GLU A 13 -9.99 -1.03 -26.26
CA GLU A 13 -8.96 -0.01 -26.27
C GLU A 13 -8.75 0.57 -24.87
N HIS A 14 -9.82 0.74 -24.07
CA HIS A 14 -9.73 1.10 -22.66
C HIS A 14 -8.87 0.10 -21.88
N PHE A 15 -9.11 -1.20 -22.11
CA PHE A 15 -8.34 -2.27 -21.48
C PHE A 15 -6.87 -2.27 -21.95
N LYS A 16 -6.61 -2.15 -23.26
CA LYS A 16 -5.23 -2.10 -23.78
C LYS A 16 -4.45 -0.90 -23.24
N TYR A 17 -5.10 0.25 -23.14
CA TYR A 17 -4.53 1.45 -22.55
C TYR A 17 -4.22 1.23 -21.06
N ALA A 18 -5.18 0.68 -20.30
CA ALA A 18 -4.99 0.34 -18.88
C ALA A 18 -3.80 -0.60 -18.67
N VAL A 19 -3.70 -1.70 -19.44
CA VAL A 19 -2.57 -2.63 -19.39
C VAL A 19 -1.25 -1.90 -19.63
N THR A 20 -1.17 -1.07 -20.67
CA THR A 20 0.08 -0.36 -21.00
C THR A 20 0.52 0.56 -19.87
N LYS A 21 -0.42 1.19 -19.16
CA LYS A 21 -0.16 2.08 -18.04
C LYS A 21 0.19 1.33 -16.74
N SER A 22 -0.35 0.12 -16.54
CA SER A 22 -0.10 -0.69 -15.35
C SER A 22 1.14 -1.59 -15.44
N ILE A 23 1.85 -1.64 -16.58
CA ILE A 23 3.09 -2.44 -16.74
C ILE A 23 4.12 -2.20 -15.61
N PRO A 24 4.43 -0.96 -15.18
CA PRO A 24 5.39 -0.76 -14.09
C PRO A 24 4.92 -1.37 -12.77
N VAL A 25 3.62 -1.24 -12.46
CA VAL A 25 3.00 -1.78 -11.24
C VAL A 25 2.95 -3.30 -11.28
N PHE A 26 2.67 -3.89 -12.46
CA PHE A 26 2.65 -5.33 -12.67
C PHE A 26 3.91 -6.03 -12.14
N PHE A 27 5.10 -5.53 -12.50
CA PHE A 27 6.35 -6.15 -12.06
C PHE A 27 6.55 -6.06 -10.55
N GLY A 28 6.24 -4.91 -9.95
CA GLY A 28 6.29 -4.72 -8.50
C GLY A 28 5.33 -5.66 -7.78
N TYR A 29 4.08 -5.72 -8.24
CA TYR A 29 3.01 -6.48 -7.58
C TYR A 29 3.17 -7.98 -7.69
N ILE A 30 3.66 -8.47 -8.82
CA ILE A 30 3.95 -9.91 -8.96
C ILE A 30 5.09 -10.30 -8.01
N PHE A 31 6.19 -9.53 -7.97
CA PHE A 31 7.34 -9.87 -7.13
C PHE A 31 7.01 -9.78 -5.63
N LEU A 32 6.40 -8.67 -5.21
CA LEU A 32 5.97 -8.47 -3.84
C LEU A 32 4.85 -9.44 -3.45
N GLY A 33 3.90 -9.70 -4.34
CA GLY A 33 2.85 -10.69 -4.16
C GLY A 33 3.42 -12.09 -3.92
N ILE A 34 4.38 -12.53 -4.74
CA ILE A 34 5.08 -13.82 -4.56
C ILE A 34 5.72 -13.89 -3.16
N ALA A 35 6.44 -12.83 -2.75
CA ALA A 35 7.04 -12.77 -1.43
C ALA A 35 6.01 -12.89 -0.30
N PHE A 36 4.88 -12.19 -0.41
CA PHE A 36 3.77 -12.29 0.53
C PHE A 36 3.16 -13.70 0.59
N GLY A 37 2.95 -14.34 -0.57
CA GLY A 37 2.41 -15.69 -0.63
C GLY A 37 3.31 -16.74 0.03
N ILE A 38 4.63 -16.64 -0.19
CA ILE A 38 5.60 -17.53 0.47
C ILE A 38 5.58 -17.32 1.99
N LEU A 39 5.49 -16.06 2.44
CA LEU A 39 5.40 -15.71 3.86
C LEU A 39 4.14 -16.27 4.53
N MET A 40 2.98 -16.17 3.87
CA MET A 40 1.73 -16.76 4.36
C MET A 40 1.82 -18.27 4.47
N SER A 41 2.38 -18.94 3.45
CA SER A 41 2.59 -20.39 3.45
C SER A 41 3.46 -20.84 4.63
N LYS A 42 4.54 -20.09 4.92
CA LYS A 42 5.40 -20.32 6.08
C LYS A 42 4.72 -20.12 7.43
N ALA A 43 3.85 -19.12 7.52
CA ALA A 43 3.07 -18.89 8.73
C ALA A 43 1.98 -19.96 8.94
N GLY A 44 1.90 -20.98 8.08
CA GLY A 44 0.95 -22.08 8.17
C GLY A 44 -0.38 -21.82 7.45
N TYR A 45 -0.48 -20.72 6.69
CA TYR A 45 -1.70 -20.36 5.97
C TYR A 45 -1.66 -20.83 4.52
N GLY A 46 -2.67 -21.59 4.11
CA GLY A 46 -2.76 -22.12 2.76
C GLY A 46 -3.04 -21.06 1.67
N PRO A 47 -3.03 -21.49 0.39
CA PRO A 47 -3.30 -20.62 -0.76
C PRO A 47 -4.65 -19.89 -0.69
N PHE A 48 -5.67 -20.54 -0.10
CA PHE A 48 -6.99 -19.95 0.09
C PHE A 48 -6.94 -18.69 0.98
N TRP A 49 -6.30 -18.78 2.15
CA TRP A 49 -6.16 -17.65 3.07
C TRP A 49 -5.31 -16.53 2.50
N THR A 50 -4.26 -16.89 1.75
CA THR A 50 -3.42 -15.92 1.03
C THR A 50 -4.25 -15.14 0.01
N LEU A 51 -5.04 -15.84 -0.81
CA LEU A 51 -5.90 -15.21 -1.82
C LEU A 51 -6.99 -14.36 -1.17
N ALA A 52 -7.61 -14.85 -0.10
CA ALA A 52 -8.60 -14.08 0.66
C ALA A 52 -7.99 -12.79 1.22
N ALA A 53 -6.81 -12.85 1.82
CA ALA A 53 -6.11 -11.66 2.30
C ALA A 53 -5.82 -10.67 1.15
N SER A 54 -5.36 -11.16 0.01
CA SER A 54 -5.10 -10.36 -1.21
C SER A 54 -6.35 -9.70 -1.81
N LEU A 55 -7.53 -10.30 -1.64
CA LEU A 55 -8.78 -9.77 -2.18
C LEU A 55 -9.52 -8.84 -1.22
N PHE A 56 -9.47 -9.10 0.10
CA PHE A 56 -10.27 -8.37 1.09
C PHE A 56 -9.48 -7.36 1.91
N ILE A 57 -8.21 -7.61 2.20
CA ILE A 57 -7.38 -6.70 3.02
C ILE A 57 -6.67 -5.70 2.12
N TYR A 58 -6.10 -6.17 1.01
CA TYR A 58 -5.49 -5.38 -0.06
C TYR A 58 -4.83 -4.08 0.40
N ALA A 59 -3.78 -4.21 1.20
CA ALA A 59 -3.11 -3.09 1.88
C ALA A 59 -1.57 -3.15 1.78
N GLY A 60 -1.04 -3.94 0.83
CA GLY A 60 0.38 -4.07 0.52
C GLY A 60 1.24 -4.28 1.76
N SER A 61 1.93 -3.22 2.21
CA SER A 61 2.77 -3.20 3.41
C SER A 61 2.10 -3.78 4.67
N MET A 62 0.83 -3.50 4.92
CA MET A 62 0.14 -4.03 6.12
C MET A 62 -0.10 -5.54 6.03
N GLN A 63 -0.19 -6.12 4.83
CA GLN A 63 -0.35 -7.57 4.68
C GLN A 63 0.92 -8.31 5.12
N PHE A 64 2.10 -7.73 4.92
CA PHE A 64 3.35 -8.28 5.45
C PHE A 64 3.40 -8.20 6.98
N VAL A 65 3.02 -7.07 7.58
CA VAL A 65 2.93 -6.93 9.05
C VAL A 65 1.92 -7.93 9.64
N LEU A 66 0.80 -8.13 8.94
CA LEU A 66 -0.22 -9.08 9.34
C LEU A 66 0.34 -10.50 9.45
N VAL A 67 1.22 -10.95 8.55
CA VAL A 67 1.86 -12.27 8.67
C VAL A 67 2.60 -12.40 9.99
N SER A 68 3.37 -11.39 10.39
CA SER A 68 4.08 -11.39 11.67
C SER A 68 3.13 -11.42 12.87
N PHE A 69 2.03 -10.68 12.81
CA PHE A 69 1.01 -10.71 13.86
C PHE A 69 0.30 -12.05 13.97
N LEU A 70 0.00 -12.69 12.84
CA LEU A 70 -0.58 -14.02 12.81
C LEU A 70 0.40 -15.07 13.38
N ALA A 71 1.68 -15.00 13.00
CA ALA A 71 2.72 -15.90 13.51
C ALA A 71 2.98 -15.72 15.01
N ALA A 72 2.93 -14.49 15.52
CA ALA A 72 3.16 -14.17 16.93
C ALA A 72 1.90 -14.30 17.82
N GLY A 73 0.73 -14.58 17.25
CA GLY A 73 -0.53 -14.60 18.01
C GLY A 73 -0.88 -13.24 18.63
N ALA A 74 -0.61 -12.15 17.93
CA ALA A 74 -0.78 -10.80 18.46
C ALA A 74 -2.25 -10.49 18.81
N PRO A 75 -2.49 -9.73 19.90
CA PRO A 75 -3.86 -9.39 20.31
C PRO A 75 -4.55 -8.49 19.29
N LEU A 76 -5.84 -8.71 19.05
CA LEU A 76 -6.62 -8.01 18.02
C LEU A 76 -6.58 -6.48 18.15
N GLY A 77 -6.53 -5.95 19.38
CA GLY A 77 -6.41 -4.50 19.62
C GLY A 77 -5.10 -3.91 19.07
N LEU A 78 -3.98 -4.63 19.19
CA LEU A 78 -2.69 -4.22 18.64
C LEU A 78 -2.74 -4.25 17.10
N VAL A 79 -3.32 -5.30 16.53
CA VAL A 79 -3.49 -5.43 15.07
C VAL A 79 -4.34 -4.29 14.52
N ALA A 80 -5.48 -4.00 15.15
CA ALA A 80 -6.39 -2.94 14.73
C ALA A 80 -5.74 -1.55 14.78
N LEU A 81 -5.08 -1.21 15.89
CA LEU A 81 -4.39 0.09 16.03
C LEU A 81 -3.24 0.22 15.04
N THR A 82 -2.40 -0.81 14.91
CA THR A 82 -1.28 -0.78 13.95
C THR A 82 -1.78 -0.64 12.51
N THR A 83 -2.84 -1.37 12.16
CA THR A 83 -3.49 -1.26 10.84
C THR A 83 -3.99 0.16 10.59
N LEU A 84 -4.63 0.78 11.58
CA LEU A 84 -5.12 2.15 11.48
C LEU A 84 -3.98 3.16 11.23
N PHE A 85 -2.89 3.05 12.00
CA PHE A 85 -1.75 3.98 11.85
C PHE A 85 -0.98 3.78 10.56
N ILE A 86 -0.71 2.53 10.16
CA ILE A 86 0.03 2.23 8.92
C ILE A 86 -0.81 2.63 7.70
N ASN A 87 -2.10 2.30 7.68
CA ASN A 87 -2.97 2.61 6.55
C ASN A 87 -3.54 4.02 6.57
N GLY A 88 -3.36 4.79 7.65
CA GLY A 88 -3.82 6.18 7.73
C GLY A 88 -3.35 7.03 6.54
N ARG A 89 -2.20 6.70 5.93
CA ARG A 89 -1.73 7.36 4.70
C ARG A 89 -2.70 7.25 3.53
N HIS A 90 -3.43 6.13 3.41
CA HIS A 90 -4.40 5.92 2.34
C HIS A 90 -5.60 6.87 2.44
N MET A 91 -5.88 7.43 3.63
CA MET A 91 -6.94 8.43 3.79
C MET A 91 -6.67 9.68 2.93
N PHE A 92 -5.40 10.11 2.81
CA PHE A 92 -5.03 11.27 1.99
C PHE A 92 -5.22 11.02 0.50
N TYR A 93 -4.97 9.79 0.03
CA TYR A 93 -5.24 9.38 -1.35
C TYR A 93 -6.74 9.40 -1.63
N GLY A 94 -7.53 8.85 -0.70
CA GLY A 94 -8.98 8.86 -0.75
C GLY A 94 -9.55 10.27 -0.86
N LEU A 95 -9.08 11.21 -0.03
CA LEU A 95 -9.50 12.62 -0.08
C LEU A 95 -9.19 13.28 -1.42
N SER A 96 -8.03 12.97 -2.03
CA SER A 96 -7.64 13.54 -3.33
C SER A 96 -8.53 13.07 -4.48
N PHE A 97 -9.06 11.85 -4.40
CA PHE A 97 -9.86 11.24 -5.47
C PHE A 97 -11.36 11.15 -5.17
N VAL A 98 -11.81 11.53 -3.96
CA VAL A 98 -13.19 11.33 -3.51
C VAL A 98 -14.22 11.93 -4.47
N GLU A 99 -13.98 13.15 -4.96
CA GLU A 99 -14.89 13.82 -5.88
C GLU A 99 -14.89 13.18 -7.27
N ARG A 100 -13.72 12.76 -7.74
CA ARG A 100 -13.53 12.09 -9.03
C ARG A 100 -14.21 10.72 -9.04
N PHE A 101 -14.04 9.94 -7.97
CA PHE A 101 -14.67 8.63 -7.81
C PHE A 101 -16.17 8.72 -7.57
N ARG A 102 -16.67 9.74 -6.88
CA ARG A 102 -18.11 9.91 -6.63
C ARG A 102 -18.90 10.03 -7.95
N LYS A 103 -18.28 10.61 -8.99
CA LYS A 103 -18.85 10.70 -10.34
C LYS A 103 -18.92 9.35 -11.07
N MET A 104 -18.26 8.30 -10.56
CA MET A 104 -18.22 6.97 -11.16
C MET A 104 -19.39 6.05 -10.74
N GLY A 105 -20.30 6.53 -9.89
CA GLY A 105 -21.52 5.81 -9.51
C GLY A 105 -21.23 4.44 -8.88
N ARG A 106 -21.65 3.35 -9.55
CA ARG A 106 -21.52 1.96 -9.05
C ARG A 106 -20.07 1.52 -8.77
N TYR A 107 -19.09 2.14 -9.41
CA TYR A 107 -17.67 1.79 -9.23
C TYR A 107 -17.04 2.47 -8.01
N TYR A 108 -17.70 3.49 -7.45
CA TYR A 108 -17.22 4.26 -6.30
C TYR A 108 -16.66 3.42 -5.14
N PRO A 109 -17.41 2.45 -4.56
CA PRO A 109 -16.92 1.72 -3.39
C PRO A 109 -15.69 0.87 -3.71
N TYR A 110 -15.62 0.30 -4.92
CA TYR A 110 -14.48 -0.47 -5.36
C TYR A 110 -13.24 0.41 -5.56
N MET A 111 -13.40 1.58 -6.19
CA MET A 111 -12.30 2.50 -6.43
C MET A 111 -11.70 3.05 -5.13
N VAL A 112 -12.52 3.29 -4.10
CA VAL A 112 -12.03 3.68 -2.77
C VAL A 112 -11.24 2.55 -2.12
N PHE A 113 -11.71 1.31 -2.26
CA PHE A 113 -11.05 0.12 -1.72
C PHE A 113 -9.73 -0.22 -2.44
N SER A 114 -9.69 -0.06 -3.76
CA SER A 114 -8.56 -0.47 -4.60
C SER A 114 -7.38 0.52 -4.59
N LEU A 115 -7.45 1.57 -3.78
CA LEU A 115 -6.39 2.56 -3.68
C LEU A 115 -5.19 2.01 -2.90
N THR A 116 -4.05 2.01 -3.58
CA THR A 116 -2.72 1.70 -3.06
C THR A 116 -1.77 2.80 -3.51
N ASP A 117 -0.55 2.87 -2.97
CA ASP A 117 0.43 3.90 -3.36
C ASP A 117 0.73 3.83 -4.87
N GLU A 118 0.87 2.61 -5.39
CA GLU A 118 1.20 2.33 -6.78
C GLU A 118 0.01 2.62 -7.70
N THR A 119 -1.19 2.12 -7.36
CA THR A 119 -2.40 2.45 -8.12
C THR A 119 -2.68 3.95 -8.10
N TYR A 120 -2.51 4.63 -6.95
CA TYR A 120 -2.66 6.09 -6.82
C TYR A 120 -1.70 6.83 -7.77
N SER A 121 -0.43 6.41 -7.83
CA SER A 121 0.57 7.03 -8.69
C SER A 121 0.19 6.93 -10.18
N VAL A 122 -0.33 5.77 -10.61
CA VAL A 122 -0.78 5.56 -11.98
C VAL A 122 -2.04 6.37 -12.26
N LEU A 123 -3.01 6.39 -11.34
CA LEU A 123 -4.25 7.16 -11.49
C LEU A 123 -4.00 8.68 -11.57
N CYS A 124 -2.98 9.20 -10.88
CA CYS A 124 -2.56 10.60 -11.00
C CYS A 124 -2.01 10.95 -12.39
N SER A 125 -1.48 9.96 -13.12
CA SER A 125 -0.99 10.14 -14.49
C SER A 125 -2.10 10.15 -15.54
N ILE A 126 -3.35 9.83 -15.15
CA ILE A 126 -4.51 9.82 -16.04
C ILE A 126 -5.12 11.23 -16.10
N PRO A 127 -5.13 11.88 -17.29
CA PRO A 127 -5.72 13.20 -17.47
C PRO A 127 -7.18 13.26 -16.97
N ASP A 128 -7.55 14.39 -16.36
CA ASP A 128 -8.94 14.71 -16.01
C ASP A 128 -9.58 15.43 -17.21
N GLU A 129 -9.90 14.64 -18.25
CA GLU A 129 -10.48 15.16 -19.50
C GLU A 129 -12.02 15.11 -19.49
N LYS A 130 -12.65 14.72 -18.37
CA LYS A 130 -14.12 14.56 -18.22
C LYS A 130 -14.75 13.72 -19.35
N THR A 131 -14.01 12.74 -19.85
CA THR A 131 -14.49 11.84 -20.90
C THR A 131 -15.20 10.63 -20.30
N GLU A 132 -16.14 10.01 -21.04
CA GLU A 132 -16.79 8.77 -20.60
C GLU A 132 -15.82 7.58 -20.48
N ALA A 133 -14.66 7.66 -21.12
CA ALA A 133 -13.61 6.64 -21.11
C ALA A 133 -12.83 6.61 -19.79
N GLU A 134 -12.68 7.76 -19.13
CA GLU A 134 -11.84 7.93 -17.96
C GLU A 134 -12.24 7.01 -16.78
N PRO A 135 -13.50 6.99 -16.30
CA PRO A 135 -13.92 6.06 -15.25
C PRO A 135 -13.63 4.60 -15.55
N ARG A 136 -13.80 4.17 -16.81
CA ARG A 136 -13.59 2.79 -17.24
C ARG A 136 -12.12 2.42 -17.22
N ILE A 137 -11.26 3.33 -17.66
CA ILE A 137 -9.81 3.12 -17.66
C ILE A 137 -9.28 3.04 -16.23
N MET A 138 -9.71 3.95 -15.35
CA MET A 138 -9.31 3.93 -13.93
C MET A 138 -9.74 2.64 -13.23
N PHE A 139 -10.95 2.17 -13.52
CA PHE A 139 -11.45 0.88 -13.03
C PHE A 139 -10.60 -0.29 -13.54
N TRP A 140 -10.30 -0.35 -14.83
CA TRP A 140 -9.49 -1.42 -15.40
C TRP A 140 -8.07 -1.44 -14.85
N ILE A 141 -7.43 -0.28 -14.65
CA ILE A 141 -6.12 -0.19 -14.00
C ILE A 141 -6.18 -0.79 -12.60
N SER A 142 -7.15 -0.34 -11.79
CA SER A 142 -7.29 -0.81 -10.41
C SER A 142 -7.59 -2.31 -10.31
N ALA A 143 -8.44 -2.82 -11.21
CA ALA A 143 -8.77 -4.25 -11.30
C ALA A 143 -7.58 -5.10 -11.75
N LEU A 144 -6.79 -4.60 -12.71
CA LEU A 144 -5.57 -5.27 -13.16
C LEU A 144 -4.54 -5.31 -12.04
N ASP A 145 -4.30 -4.19 -11.35
CA ASP A 145 -3.38 -4.12 -10.22
C ASP A 145 -3.77 -5.14 -9.14
N GLN A 146 -5.03 -5.16 -8.72
CA GLN A 146 -5.50 -6.15 -7.74
C GLN A 146 -5.32 -7.59 -8.24
N ALA A 147 -5.59 -7.85 -9.52
CA ALA A 147 -5.39 -9.17 -10.12
C ALA A 147 -3.91 -9.58 -10.15
N TYR A 148 -2.99 -8.64 -10.44
CA TYR A 148 -1.55 -8.90 -10.43
C TYR A 148 -1.07 -9.26 -9.03
N TRP A 149 -1.51 -8.52 -8.02
CA TRP A 149 -1.21 -8.81 -6.62
C TRP A 149 -1.73 -10.19 -6.21
N ALA A 150 -3.00 -10.47 -6.50
CA ALA A 150 -3.64 -11.74 -6.20
C ALA A 150 -2.92 -12.92 -6.90
N ALA A 151 -2.61 -12.78 -8.19
CA ALA A 151 -1.89 -13.79 -8.96
C ALA A 151 -0.48 -14.05 -8.38
N GLY A 152 0.29 -12.99 -8.11
CA GLY A 152 1.60 -13.10 -7.48
C GLY A 152 1.53 -13.81 -6.13
N SER A 153 0.56 -13.43 -5.29
CA SER A 153 0.34 -14.04 -3.98
C SER A 153 -0.05 -15.52 -4.05
N LEU A 154 -0.87 -15.90 -5.03
CA LEU A 154 -1.24 -17.28 -5.24
C LEU A 154 -0.05 -18.13 -5.73
N ILE A 155 0.73 -17.61 -6.68
CA ILE A 155 1.96 -18.24 -7.15
C ILE A 155 2.93 -18.43 -5.99
N GLY A 156 3.12 -17.40 -5.16
CA GLY A 156 3.97 -17.48 -3.98
C GLY A 156 3.51 -18.50 -2.96
N ALA A 157 2.21 -18.57 -2.67
CA ALA A 157 1.65 -19.53 -1.71
C ALA A 157 1.76 -20.98 -2.21
N LEU A 158 1.55 -21.22 -3.51
CA LEU A 158 1.72 -22.54 -4.10
C LEU A 158 3.20 -22.94 -4.12
N ALA A 159 4.09 -22.02 -4.50
CA ALA A 159 5.54 -22.25 -4.50
C ALA A 159 6.05 -22.52 -3.07
N GLY A 160 5.59 -21.76 -2.08
CA GLY A 160 5.95 -21.92 -0.68
C GLY A 160 5.58 -23.30 -0.11
N GLY A 161 4.47 -23.89 -0.55
CA GLY A 161 4.05 -25.24 -0.13
C GLY A 161 4.77 -26.39 -0.85
N LEU A 162 5.34 -26.14 -2.04
CA LEU A 162 5.99 -27.16 -2.87
C LEU A 162 7.52 -27.19 -2.71
N LEU A 163 8.12 -26.11 -2.22
CA LEU A 163 9.56 -25.96 -2.12
C LEU A 163 10.06 -26.48 -0.75
N PRO A 164 10.76 -27.64 -0.68
CA PRO A 164 11.35 -28.17 0.56
C PRO A 164 12.65 -27.43 0.92
N PHE A 165 12.71 -26.12 0.69
CA PHE A 165 13.89 -25.32 0.97
C PHE A 165 13.88 -24.87 2.43
N ASP A 166 15.02 -25.01 3.10
CA ASP A 166 15.29 -24.30 4.36
C ASP A 166 15.39 -22.82 4.04
N PHE A 167 14.25 -22.13 4.05
CA PHE A 167 14.13 -20.70 3.80
C PHE A 167 14.64 -19.87 4.99
N LYS A 168 15.69 -20.32 5.68
CA LYS A 168 16.46 -19.51 6.62
C LYS A 168 16.85 -18.21 5.91
N GLY A 169 16.47 -17.07 6.49
CA GLY A 169 16.69 -15.75 5.90
C GLY A 169 15.46 -15.13 5.22
N ILE A 170 14.32 -15.80 5.10
CA ILE A 170 13.09 -15.11 4.66
C ILE A 170 12.64 -14.02 5.64
N GLU A 171 12.97 -14.16 6.93
CA GLU A 171 12.75 -13.12 7.94
C GLU A 171 13.54 -11.84 7.61
N PHE A 172 14.71 -11.99 6.99
CA PHE A 172 15.47 -10.86 6.46
C PHE A 172 14.75 -10.19 5.29
N SER A 173 14.00 -10.93 4.47
CA SER A 173 13.22 -10.35 3.36
C SER A 173 12.19 -9.33 3.84
N MET A 174 11.55 -9.57 4.99
CA MET A 174 10.63 -8.59 5.58
C MET A 174 11.37 -7.31 6.02
N THR A 175 12.51 -7.48 6.69
CA THR A 175 13.36 -6.36 7.10
C THR A 175 13.84 -5.56 5.89
N ALA A 176 14.31 -6.25 4.85
CA ALA A 176 14.75 -5.65 3.60
C ALA A 176 13.61 -4.91 2.87
N LEU A 177 12.39 -5.47 2.86
CA LEU A 177 11.23 -4.82 2.27
C LEU A 177 10.92 -3.48 2.95
N PHE A 178 10.79 -3.47 4.27
CA PHE A 178 10.54 -2.22 5.00
C PHE A 178 11.69 -1.23 4.86
N LEU A 179 12.93 -1.70 4.81
CA LEU A 179 14.09 -0.83 4.57
C LEU A 179 14.04 -0.21 3.17
N VAL A 180 13.72 -0.98 2.13
CA VAL A 180 13.60 -0.47 0.76
C VAL A 180 12.46 0.54 0.66
N ILE A 181 11.30 0.25 1.25
CA ILE A 181 10.17 1.19 1.32
C ILE A 181 10.61 2.49 2.02
N PHE A 182 11.28 2.38 3.17
CA PHE A 182 11.78 3.54 3.90
C PHE A 182 12.77 4.36 3.06
N LEU A 183 13.72 3.71 2.38
CA LEU A 183 14.71 4.38 1.54
C LEU A 183 14.08 5.06 0.33
N ASP A 184 13.06 4.45 -0.27
CA ASP A 184 12.32 5.05 -1.38
C ASP A 184 11.55 6.30 -0.92
N GLN A 185 10.83 6.20 0.21
CA GLN A 185 10.14 7.34 0.81
C GLN A 185 11.13 8.44 1.25
N TRP A 186 12.30 8.06 1.76
CA TRP A 186 13.37 9.01 2.08
C TRP A 186 13.83 9.76 0.83
N LYS A 187 14.12 9.05 -0.27
CA LYS A 187 14.60 9.66 -1.53
C LYS A 187 13.57 10.56 -2.20
N ASN A 188 12.30 10.17 -2.15
CA ASN A 188 11.21 10.88 -2.84
C ASN A 188 10.61 12.04 -2.02
N SER A 189 10.90 12.12 -0.72
CA SER A 189 10.43 13.22 0.13
C SER A 189 11.30 14.47 0.01
N LYS A 190 10.66 15.63 -0.17
CA LYS A 190 11.33 16.96 -0.13
C LYS A 190 11.70 17.41 1.28
N LYS A 191 11.05 16.86 2.31
CA LYS A 191 11.27 17.20 3.73
C LYS A 191 11.56 15.91 4.51
N HIS A 192 12.83 15.70 4.88
CA HIS A 192 13.23 14.50 5.64
C HIS A 192 12.96 14.59 7.16
N GLY A 193 12.44 15.73 7.66
CA GLY A 193 12.19 15.94 9.08
C GLY A 193 11.24 14.91 9.70
N ALA A 194 10.22 14.49 8.96
CA ALA A 194 9.28 13.45 9.38
C ALA A 194 9.97 12.09 9.57
N ALA A 195 10.80 11.69 8.60
CA ALA A 195 11.53 10.43 8.63
C ALA A 195 12.59 10.42 9.73
N ALA A 196 13.31 11.52 9.92
CA ALA A 196 14.29 11.66 11.01
C ALA A 196 13.62 11.61 12.40
N ALA A 197 12.49 12.29 12.57
CA ALA A 197 11.70 12.23 13.80
C ALA A 197 11.19 10.80 14.07
N GLY A 198 10.67 10.12 13.04
CA GLY A 198 10.24 8.73 13.14
C GLY A 198 11.38 7.79 13.57
N LEU A 199 12.57 7.94 13.00
CA LEU A 199 13.76 7.21 13.40
C LEU A 199 14.14 7.48 14.86
N ALA A 200 14.22 8.75 15.26
CA ALA A 200 14.61 9.14 16.61
C ALA A 200 13.62 8.59 17.67
N VAL A 201 12.31 8.74 17.42
CA VAL A 201 11.25 8.24 18.31
C VAL A 201 11.27 6.71 18.37
N SER A 202 11.46 6.03 17.23
CA SER A 202 11.52 4.56 17.20
C SER A 202 12.72 4.02 17.95
N VAL A 203 13.91 4.61 17.76
CA VAL A 203 15.13 4.22 18.50
C VAL A 203 14.97 4.49 20.00
N PHE A 204 14.39 5.62 20.38
CA PHE A 204 14.14 5.95 21.78
C PHE A 204 13.25 4.91 22.47
N PHE A 205 12.10 4.56 21.86
CA PHE A 205 11.21 3.56 22.43
C PHE A 205 11.77 2.14 22.34
N LEU A 206 12.60 1.83 21.34
CA LEU A 206 13.28 0.54 21.24
C LEU A 206 14.23 0.33 22.43
N ILE A 207 15.01 1.37 22.79
CA ILE A 207 15.91 1.32 23.95
C ILE A 207 15.11 1.23 25.26
N LEU A 208 13.98 1.95 25.37
CA LEU A 208 13.22 2.05 26.61
C LEU A 208 12.33 0.84 26.90
N LEU A 209 11.65 0.31 25.87
CA LEU A 209 10.58 -0.70 26.02
C LEU A 209 10.94 -2.06 25.42
N GLY A 210 12.06 -2.16 24.70
CA GLY A 210 12.50 -3.37 24.03
C GLY A 210 11.77 -3.69 22.72
N PRO A 211 12.19 -4.76 22.02
CA PRO A 211 11.74 -5.08 20.66
C PRO A 211 10.24 -5.42 20.54
N ASP A 212 9.62 -5.91 21.61
CA ASP A 212 8.24 -6.41 21.53
C ASP A 212 7.18 -5.32 21.68
N ARG A 213 7.55 -4.17 22.28
CA ARG A 213 6.59 -3.13 22.70
C ARG A 213 6.88 -1.74 22.13
N PHE A 214 7.97 -1.55 21.41
CA PHE A 214 8.36 -0.22 20.92
C PHE A 214 7.46 0.33 19.81
N LEU A 215 6.81 -0.54 19.02
CA LEU A 215 6.16 -0.15 17.77
C LEU A 215 4.89 0.69 17.97
N LEU A 216 4.04 0.36 18.95
CA LEU A 216 2.80 1.10 19.17
C LEU A 216 3.06 2.50 19.78
N PRO A 217 3.88 2.65 20.83
CA PRO A 217 4.22 3.97 21.38
C PRO A 217 4.94 4.86 20.37
N SER A 218 5.82 4.29 19.53
CA SER A 218 6.52 5.07 18.51
C SER A 218 5.55 5.61 17.45
N LEU A 219 4.60 4.80 16.97
CA LEU A 219 3.57 5.24 16.03
C LEU A 219 2.65 6.33 16.63
N LEU A 220 2.21 6.17 17.87
CA LEU A 220 1.35 7.14 18.55
C LEU A 220 2.03 8.50 18.71
N ILE A 221 3.28 8.50 19.19
CA ILE A 221 4.06 9.73 19.39
C ILE A 221 4.41 10.36 18.04
N LEU A 222 4.79 9.57 17.04
CA LEU A 222 5.07 10.10 15.71
C LEU A 222 3.83 10.76 15.09
N ALA A 223 2.67 10.12 15.19
CA ALA A 223 1.41 10.69 14.72
C ALA A 223 1.08 12.00 15.44
N ALA A 224 1.24 12.05 16.77
CA ALA A 224 1.04 13.27 17.55
C ALA A 224 2.00 14.40 17.13
N VAL A 225 3.29 14.10 16.96
CA VAL A 225 4.30 15.05 16.52
C VAL A 225 3.98 15.59 15.12
N MET A 226 3.56 14.72 14.19
CA MET A 226 3.18 15.11 12.83
C MET A 226 1.93 16.00 12.83
N CYS A 227 0.88 15.63 13.56
CA CYS A 227 -0.34 16.44 13.67
C CYS A 227 -0.05 17.82 14.28
N LEU A 228 0.74 17.88 15.36
CA LEU A 228 1.14 19.15 15.98
C LEU A 228 2.01 20.00 15.05
N GLY A 229 2.87 19.37 14.25
CA GLY A 229 3.67 20.04 13.23
C GLY A 229 2.80 20.65 12.14
N PHE A 230 1.78 19.92 11.69
CA PHE A 230 0.84 20.39 10.67
C PHE A 230 0.02 21.59 11.14
N ILE A 231 -0.59 21.50 12.33
CA ILE A 231 -1.37 22.60 12.94
C ILE A 231 -0.49 23.86 13.09
N ARG A 232 0.79 23.69 13.46
CA ARG A 232 1.73 24.82 13.58
C ARG A 232 2.13 25.44 12.25
N GLU A 233 2.24 24.66 11.16
CA GLU A 233 2.47 25.22 9.83
C GLU A 233 1.23 25.96 9.32
N GLU A 234 0.03 25.44 9.59
CA GLU A 234 -1.25 26.07 9.22
C GLU A 234 -1.44 27.43 9.94
N GLN A 235 -1.21 27.48 11.25
CA GLN A 235 -1.26 28.74 12.03
C GLN A 235 -0.20 29.77 11.60
N LYS A 236 0.94 29.33 11.08
CA LYS A 236 1.97 30.23 10.52
C LYS A 236 1.61 30.74 9.12
N GLY A 237 0.76 30.02 8.39
CA GLY A 237 0.19 30.46 7.12
C GLY A 237 -0.85 31.55 7.33
N GLU A 238 -1.75 31.38 8.31
CA GLU A 238 -2.80 32.36 8.64
C GLU A 238 -2.26 33.67 9.23
N CYS A 239 -1.10 33.66 9.90
CA CYS A 239 -0.49 34.88 10.47
C CYS A 239 0.33 35.70 9.46
N LYS A 240 0.32 35.31 8.17
CA LYS A 240 1.03 35.99 7.07
C LYS A 240 0.13 36.59 6.00
N GLU A 241 -1.19 36.36 6.05
CA GLU A 241 -2.20 37.13 5.29
C GLU A 241 -2.74 38.30 6.14
#